data_AF-A0A6P7FHC7-F1
#
_entry.id   AF-A0A6P7FHC7-F1
#
_cell.length_a   1.000
_cell.length_b   1.000
_cell.length_c   1.000
_cell.angle_alpha   90.00
_cell.angle_beta   90.00
_cell.angle_gamma   90.00
#
_symmetry.space_group_name_H-M   'P 1'
#
loop_
_entity.id
_entity.type
_entity.pdbx_description
1 polymer ?
#
loop_
_entity_poly.entity_id
_entity_poly.type
_entity_poly.pdbx_seq_one_letter_code
_entity_poly.pdbx_strand_id
1 'polypeptide(L)'
;MKIISYYQKQLYVLCLILAVALFSLCIQMDIVSYNTYYAEYEEYKKNIDDIEIKLVEEWKELRSKQSNLSNLGKILFLGTDEPVVNTTKSYQILVWKYGKMIENRLIKKFSKNWVDPFSNCPVKNCDVTYKDEALSTADLVLFHLHRMKSSKQLPLKRGKSSQIWAFLTEESSYHTFLNRDKGVTIKDYNGVFNWSMSYRVNYSSICLIVPEVCQVPQLWMYSNNKPYCDFI
;
A
#
# COMPACT_ATOMS: atom_id res chain seq x y z
N MET A 1 19.74 75.96 -4.33
CA MET A 1 19.99 74.66 -3.65
C MET A 1 18.73 73.91 -3.21
N LYS A 2 17.67 74.56 -2.70
CA LYS A 2 16.43 73.86 -2.26
C LYS A 2 15.61 73.20 -3.37
N ILE A 3 15.61 73.77 -4.58
CA ILE A 3 14.83 73.27 -5.72
C ILE A 3 15.33 71.88 -6.18
N ILE A 4 16.65 71.67 -6.23
CA ILE A 4 17.25 70.38 -6.65
C ILE A 4 16.87 69.25 -5.67
N SER A 5 16.84 69.54 -4.36
CA SER A 5 16.43 68.57 -3.34
C SER A 5 14.96 68.16 -3.45
N TYR A 6 14.09 69.05 -3.94
CA TYR A 6 12.67 68.74 -4.15
C TYR A 6 12.47 67.73 -5.30
N TYR A 7 13.12 67.95 -6.45
CA TYR A 7 13.02 67.04 -7.60
C TYR A 7 13.63 65.67 -7.33
N GLN A 8 14.72 65.59 -6.54
CA GLN A 8 15.31 64.32 -6.13
C GLN A 8 14.36 63.48 -5.26
N LYS A 9 13.62 64.11 -4.34
CA LYS A 9 12.60 63.42 -3.53
C LYS A 9 11.42 62.93 -4.36
N GLN A 10 10.94 63.76 -5.29
CA GLN A 10 9.85 63.39 -6.21
C GLN A 10 10.25 62.20 -7.10
N LEU A 11 11.49 62.21 -7.63
CA LEU A 11 12.03 61.11 -8.42
C LEU A 11 12.13 59.81 -7.61
N TYR A 12 12.61 59.87 -6.36
CA TYR A 12 12.69 58.70 -5.49
C TYR A 12 11.31 58.09 -5.20
N VAL A 13 10.31 58.93 -4.92
CA VAL A 13 8.93 58.46 -4.70
C VAL A 13 8.37 57.80 -5.97
N LEU A 14 8.60 58.38 -7.15
CA LEU A 14 8.20 57.77 -8.43
C LEU A 14 8.89 56.42 -8.68
N CYS A 15 10.19 56.31 -8.41
CA CYS A 15 10.91 55.04 -8.53
C CYS A 15 10.40 53.98 -7.55
N LEU A 16 10.05 54.37 -6.32
CA LEU A 16 9.50 53.45 -5.32
C LEU A 16 8.10 52.94 -5.72
N ILE A 17 7.24 53.82 -6.22
CA ILE A 17 5.92 53.44 -6.75
C ILE A 17 6.08 52.47 -7.93
N LEU A 18 7.02 52.75 -8.85
CA LEU A 18 7.28 51.89 -10.00
C LEU A 18 7.84 50.53 -9.58
N ALA A 19 8.73 50.48 -8.59
CA ALA A 19 9.26 49.23 -8.04
C ALA A 19 8.16 48.37 -7.38
N VAL A 20 7.26 48.99 -6.60
CA VAL A 20 6.12 48.30 -5.97
C VAL A 20 5.14 47.79 -7.03
N ALA A 21 4.88 48.57 -8.09
CA ALA A 21 4.02 48.16 -9.20
C ALA A 21 4.61 46.97 -9.96
N LEU A 22 5.91 46.99 -10.28
CA LEU A 22 6.60 45.88 -10.92
C LEU A 22 6.61 44.62 -10.04
N PHE A 23 6.88 44.77 -8.75
CA PHE A 23 6.85 43.64 -7.81
C PHE A 23 5.45 43.01 -7.70
N SER A 24 4.40 43.85 -7.68
CA SER A 24 3.01 43.38 -7.68
C SER A 24 2.66 42.64 -8.97
N LEU A 25 3.14 43.11 -10.13
CA LEU A 25 2.97 42.41 -11.41
C LEU A 25 3.69 41.06 -11.43
N CYS A 26 4.91 40.97 -10.89
CA CYS A 26 5.62 39.69 -10.77
C CYS A 26 4.82 38.68 -9.93
N ILE A 27 4.32 39.10 -8.77
CA ILE A 27 3.48 38.23 -7.92
C ILE A 27 2.22 37.78 -8.67
N GLN A 28 1.57 38.68 -9.41
CA GLN A 28 0.38 38.32 -10.19
C GLN A 28 0.71 37.29 -11.29
N MET A 29 1.84 37.43 -11.98
CA MET A 29 2.26 36.45 -12.99
C MET A 29 2.56 35.08 -12.37
N ASP A 30 3.24 35.04 -11.21
CA ASP A 30 3.52 33.79 -10.50
C ASP A 30 2.23 33.09 -10.06
N ILE A 31 1.25 33.85 -9.55
CA ILE A 31 -0.06 33.31 -9.17
C ILE A 31 -0.81 32.73 -10.39
N VAL A 32 -0.80 33.42 -11.52
CA VAL A 32 -1.46 32.95 -12.75
C VAL A 32 -0.77 31.69 -13.28
N SER A 33 0.55 31.66 -13.31
CA SER A 33 1.33 30.48 -13.72
C SER A 33 1.04 29.29 -12.80
N TYR A 34 1.05 29.49 -11.49
CA TYR A 34 0.72 28.47 -10.50
C TYR A 34 -0.69 27.90 -10.69
N ASN A 35 -1.70 28.77 -10.83
CA ASN A 35 -3.08 28.34 -11.02
C ASN A 35 -3.27 27.57 -12.33
N THR A 36 -2.58 27.96 -13.39
CA THR A 36 -2.64 27.29 -14.70
C THR A 36 -2.04 25.89 -14.60
N TYR A 37 -0.87 25.76 -13.96
CA TYR A 37 -0.23 24.48 -13.69
C TYR A 37 -1.11 23.55 -12.83
N TYR A 38 -1.74 24.09 -11.79
CA TYR A 38 -2.64 23.31 -10.92
C TYR A 38 -3.90 22.82 -11.65
N ALA A 39 -4.48 23.63 -12.53
CA ALA A 39 -5.64 23.22 -13.32
C ALA A 39 -5.31 22.06 -14.27
N GLU A 40 -4.16 22.13 -14.96
CA GLU A 40 -3.69 21.06 -15.84
C GLU A 40 -3.39 19.77 -15.06
N TYR A 41 -2.79 19.88 -13.87
CA TYR A 41 -2.53 18.73 -13.00
C TYR A 41 -3.82 18.04 -12.53
N GLU A 42 -4.84 18.79 -12.11
CA GLU A 42 -6.13 18.22 -11.69
C GLU A 42 -6.87 17.54 -12.86
N GLU A 43 -6.81 18.11 -14.07
CA GLU A 43 -7.36 17.48 -15.27
C GLU A 43 -6.64 16.17 -15.62
N TYR A 44 -5.30 16.18 -15.59
CA TYR A 44 -4.49 14.98 -15.81
C TYR A 44 -4.78 13.88 -14.78
N LYS A 45 -4.86 14.25 -13.50
CA LYS A 45 -5.19 13.35 -12.40
C LYS A 45 -6.58 12.74 -12.57
N LYS A 46 -7.58 13.55 -12.91
CA LYS A 46 -8.94 13.08 -13.19
C LYS A 46 -8.97 12.09 -14.36
N ASN A 47 -8.24 12.38 -15.44
CA ASN A 47 -8.15 11.48 -16.59
C ASN A 47 -7.50 10.14 -16.21
N ILE A 48 -6.48 10.13 -15.35
CA ILE A 48 -5.90 8.90 -14.81
C ILE A 48 -6.92 8.15 -13.97
N ASP A 49 -7.61 8.82 -13.05
CA ASP A 49 -8.61 8.21 -12.18
C ASP A 49 -9.73 7.55 -13.01
N ASP A 50 -10.21 8.22 -14.07
CA ASP A 50 -11.22 7.70 -14.99
C ASP A 50 -10.72 6.47 -15.77
N ILE A 51 -9.45 6.47 -16.23
CA ILE A 51 -8.82 5.32 -16.90
C ILE A 51 -8.67 4.14 -15.93
N GLU A 52 -8.19 4.39 -14.71
CA GLU A 52 -8.02 3.36 -13.68
C GLU A 52 -9.36 2.74 -13.29
N ILE A 53 -10.41 3.55 -13.10
CA ILE A 53 -11.77 3.08 -12.80
C ILE A 53 -12.27 2.18 -13.93
N LYS A 54 -12.15 2.62 -15.18
CA LYS A 54 -12.60 1.84 -16.34
C LYS A 54 -11.88 0.50 -16.43
N LEU A 55 -10.55 0.50 -16.26
CA LEU A 55 -9.76 -0.74 -16.25
C LEU A 55 -10.20 -1.67 -15.11
N VAL A 56 -10.43 -1.14 -13.90
CA VAL A 56 -10.91 -1.91 -12.76
C VAL A 56 -12.28 -2.53 -13.03
N GLU A 57 -13.20 -1.80 -13.65
CA GLU A 57 -14.52 -2.29 -14.04
C GLU A 57 -14.45 -3.40 -15.09
N GLU A 58 -13.65 -3.21 -16.15
CA GLU A 58 -13.40 -4.25 -17.16
C GLU A 58 -12.83 -5.53 -16.53
N TRP A 59 -11.85 -5.38 -15.62
CA TRP A 59 -11.27 -6.50 -14.89
C TRP A 59 -12.29 -7.21 -13.98
N LYS A 60 -13.16 -6.46 -13.31
CA LYS A 60 -14.25 -7.02 -12.52
C LYS A 60 -15.23 -7.81 -13.38
N GLU A 61 -15.60 -7.29 -14.55
CA GLU A 61 -16.49 -7.96 -15.50
C GLU A 61 -15.88 -9.25 -16.07
N LEU A 62 -14.59 -9.22 -16.42
CA LEU A 62 -13.87 -10.42 -16.86
C LEU A 62 -13.85 -11.50 -15.77
N ARG A 63 -13.61 -11.11 -14.51
CA ARG A 63 -13.59 -12.05 -13.38
C ARG A 63 -14.98 -12.55 -12.99
N SER A 64 -16.01 -11.73 -13.11
CA SER A 64 -17.38 -12.13 -12.77
C SER A 64 -17.93 -13.19 -13.74
N LYS A 65 -17.40 -13.25 -14.97
CA LYS A 65 -17.72 -14.27 -15.97
C LYS A 65 -16.98 -15.61 -15.74
N GLN A 66 -16.02 -15.66 -14.83
CA GLN A 66 -15.25 -16.87 -14.56
C GLN A 66 -16.00 -17.81 -13.61
N SER A 67 -16.28 -19.04 -14.07
CA SER A 67 -17.00 -20.05 -13.28
C SER A 67 -16.15 -20.70 -12.17
N ASN A 68 -14.83 -20.67 -12.32
CA ASN A 68 -13.88 -21.35 -11.42
C ASN A 68 -13.17 -20.35 -10.49
N LEU A 69 -13.94 -19.62 -9.68
CA LEU A 69 -13.38 -18.77 -8.63
C LEU A 69 -13.24 -19.56 -7.31
N SER A 70 -12.15 -19.31 -6.57
CA SER A 70 -12.01 -19.75 -5.18
C SER A 70 -13.10 -19.12 -4.31
N ASN A 71 -13.34 -19.66 -3.10
CA ASN A 71 -14.31 -19.06 -2.16
C ASN A 71 -14.02 -17.58 -1.90
N LEU A 72 -12.75 -17.23 -1.68
CA LEU A 72 -12.33 -15.84 -1.53
C LEU A 72 -12.57 -15.02 -2.82
N GLY A 73 -12.29 -15.60 -3.99
CA GLY A 73 -12.61 -14.94 -5.26
C GLY A 73 -14.10 -14.65 -5.43
N LYS A 74 -14.98 -15.56 -5.01
CA LYS A 74 -16.44 -15.34 -5.06
C LYS A 74 -16.86 -14.20 -4.13
N ILE A 75 -16.31 -14.13 -2.92
CA ILE A 75 -16.59 -13.05 -1.97
C ILE A 75 -16.14 -11.71 -2.56
N LEU A 76 -14.90 -11.63 -3.03
CA LEU A 76 -14.30 -10.38 -3.52
C LEU A 76 -14.91 -9.87 -4.84
N PHE A 77 -15.24 -10.77 -5.77
CA PHE A 77 -15.65 -10.39 -7.14
C PHE A 77 -17.15 -10.54 -7.39
N LEU A 78 -17.84 -11.43 -6.67
CA LEU A 78 -19.28 -11.66 -6.83
C LEU A 78 -20.08 -11.15 -5.63
N GLY A 79 -19.43 -10.71 -4.55
CA GLY A 79 -20.12 -10.24 -3.35
C GLY A 79 -20.90 -11.34 -2.64
N THR A 80 -20.48 -12.60 -2.77
CA THR A 80 -21.11 -13.71 -2.02
C THR A 80 -20.87 -13.54 -0.53
N ASP A 81 -21.79 -14.05 0.28
CA ASP A 81 -21.67 -14.02 1.73
C ASP A 81 -20.37 -14.70 2.20
N GLU A 82 -19.78 -14.12 3.25
CA GLU A 82 -18.62 -14.68 3.92
C GLU A 82 -18.97 -16.05 4.54
N PRO A 83 -18.03 -17.02 4.54
CA PRO A 83 -18.28 -18.31 5.15
C PRO A 83 -18.47 -18.17 6.65
N VAL A 84 -19.37 -18.99 7.21
CA VAL A 84 -19.55 -19.06 8.66
C VAL A 84 -18.24 -19.51 9.30
N VAL A 85 -17.61 -18.62 10.06
CA VAL A 85 -16.34 -18.87 10.73
C VAL A 85 -16.54 -19.94 11.79
N ASN A 86 -15.76 -21.02 11.72
CA ASN A 86 -15.74 -22.01 12.79
C ASN A 86 -15.02 -21.43 14.02
N THR A 87 -15.80 -21.05 15.03
CA THR A 87 -15.28 -20.40 16.24
C THR A 87 -14.45 -21.33 17.13
N THR A 88 -14.50 -22.65 16.93
CA THR A 88 -13.79 -23.61 17.78
C THR A 88 -12.33 -23.80 17.38
N LYS A 89 -11.94 -23.49 16.13
CA LYS A 89 -10.57 -23.70 15.64
C LYS A 89 -9.73 -22.45 15.84
N SER A 90 -8.69 -22.51 16.67
CA SER A 90 -7.69 -21.44 16.71
C SER A 90 -6.73 -21.53 15.52
N TYR A 91 -6.39 -20.39 14.94
CA TYR A 91 -5.47 -20.27 13.81
C TYR A 91 -4.15 -19.67 14.27
N GLN A 92 -3.03 -20.28 13.89
CA GLN A 92 -1.71 -19.78 14.25
C GLN A 92 -1.00 -19.18 13.04
N ILE A 93 -0.54 -17.94 13.19
CA ILE A 93 0.21 -17.17 12.20
C ILE A 93 1.64 -17.00 12.68
N LEU A 94 2.60 -17.59 11.96
CA LEU A 94 4.03 -17.41 12.20
C LEU A 94 4.57 -16.27 11.33
N VAL A 95 5.15 -15.23 11.93
CA VAL A 95 5.95 -14.26 11.16
C VAL A 95 7.41 -14.72 11.13
N TRP A 96 7.90 -15.09 9.95
CA TRP A 96 9.21 -15.69 9.78
C TRP A 96 10.34 -14.66 9.95
N LYS A 97 11.21 -14.89 10.96
CA LYS A 97 12.44 -14.13 11.31
C LYS A 97 12.27 -12.66 11.71
N TYR A 98 11.46 -11.88 11.00
CA TYR A 98 11.37 -10.43 11.15
C TYR A 98 10.18 -9.97 12.01
N GLY A 99 9.67 -10.86 12.86
CA GLY A 99 8.48 -10.65 13.71
C GLY A 99 8.52 -9.39 14.57
N LYS A 100 9.58 -9.19 15.38
CA LYS A 100 9.70 -8.03 16.28
C LYS A 100 9.61 -6.67 15.55
N MET A 101 10.14 -6.61 14.33
CA MET A 101 10.12 -5.36 13.54
C MET A 101 8.71 -5.10 13.00
N ILE A 102 8.07 -6.14 12.44
CA ILE A 102 6.67 -6.09 12.02
C ILE A 102 5.77 -5.72 13.19
N GLU A 103 5.97 -6.33 14.36
CA GLU A 103 5.23 -6.04 15.58
C GLU A 103 5.35 -4.56 15.95
N ASN A 104 6.57 -4.04 15.99
CA ASN A 104 6.80 -2.65 16.33
C ASN A 104 6.12 -1.68 15.34
N ARG A 105 6.15 -1.99 14.04
CA ARG A 105 5.58 -1.12 12.99
C ARG A 105 4.06 -1.25 12.88
N LEU A 106 3.53 -2.47 12.78
CA LEU A 106 2.15 -2.75 12.38
C LEU A 106 1.21 -2.95 13.58
N ILE A 107 1.70 -3.54 14.66
CA ILE A 107 0.88 -3.84 15.85
C ILE A 107 0.99 -2.72 16.88
N LYS A 108 2.23 -2.30 17.16
CA LYS A 108 2.50 -1.25 18.15
C LYS A 108 2.45 0.16 17.58
N LYS A 109 2.52 0.31 16.25
CA LYS A 109 2.60 1.63 15.58
C LYS A 109 3.69 2.53 16.16
N PHE A 110 4.86 1.94 16.43
CA PHE A 110 6.00 2.57 17.11
C PHE A 110 5.72 3.11 18.53
N SER A 111 4.59 2.73 19.12
CA SER A 111 4.22 3.06 20.49
C SER A 111 4.56 1.91 21.46
N LYS A 112 4.32 2.15 22.76
CA LYS A 112 4.39 1.09 23.77
C LYS A 112 3.10 0.26 23.84
N ASN A 113 2.03 0.75 23.23
CA ASN A 113 0.71 0.15 23.31
C ASN A 113 0.57 -0.92 22.24
N TRP A 114 0.00 -2.05 22.64
CA TRP A 114 -0.36 -3.12 21.72
C TRP A 114 -1.77 -2.84 21.17
N VAL A 115 -1.92 -2.82 19.85
CA VAL A 115 -3.22 -2.68 19.18
C VAL A 115 -3.56 -4.01 18.53
N ASP A 116 -4.78 -4.50 18.78
CA ASP A 116 -5.27 -5.73 18.14
C ASP A 116 -5.37 -5.54 16.62
N PRO A 117 -4.50 -6.19 15.83
CA PRO A 117 -4.54 -6.08 14.38
C PRO A 117 -5.77 -6.78 13.77
N PHE A 118 -6.47 -7.62 14.55
CA PHE A 118 -7.64 -8.39 14.13
C PHE A 118 -8.96 -7.81 14.67
N SER A 119 -8.92 -6.64 15.29
CA SER A 119 -10.10 -5.97 15.88
C SER A 119 -11.24 -5.77 14.89
N ASN A 120 -10.94 -5.62 13.60
CA ASN A 120 -11.93 -5.49 12.52
C ASN A 120 -12.07 -6.75 11.65
N CYS A 121 -11.40 -7.85 11.99
CA CYS A 121 -11.51 -9.10 11.24
C CYS A 121 -12.73 -9.93 11.68
N PRO A 122 -13.44 -10.62 10.78
CA PRO A 122 -14.51 -11.56 11.14
C PRO A 122 -13.98 -12.73 11.99
N VAL A 123 -12.76 -13.18 11.68
CA VAL A 123 -12.05 -14.24 12.42
C VAL A 123 -11.32 -13.62 13.61
N LYS A 124 -11.69 -14.04 14.83
CA LYS A 124 -11.16 -13.50 16.10
C LYS A 124 -10.19 -14.43 16.84
N ASN A 125 -10.10 -15.67 16.41
CA ASN A 125 -9.33 -16.74 17.07
C ASN A 125 -7.96 -16.95 16.40
N CYS A 126 -7.29 -15.85 16.04
CA CYS A 126 -5.96 -15.84 15.44
C CYS A 126 -4.88 -15.51 16.50
N ASP A 127 -3.82 -16.32 16.56
CA ASP A 127 -2.64 -16.06 17.38
C ASP A 127 -1.41 -15.82 16.49
N VAL A 128 -0.64 -14.77 16.83
CA VAL A 128 0.56 -14.39 16.09
C VAL A 128 1.79 -14.77 16.90
N THR A 129 2.65 -15.59 16.31
CA THR A 129 3.91 -16.03 16.92
C THR A 129 5.10 -15.63 16.06
N TYR A 130 6.24 -15.44 16.74
CA TYR A 130 7.54 -15.12 16.14
C TYR A 130 8.59 -16.21 16.40
N LYS A 131 8.12 -17.35 16.93
CA LYS A 131 8.94 -18.49 17.30
C LYS A 131 9.09 -19.41 16.10
N ASP A 132 10.31 -19.58 15.61
CA ASP A 132 10.58 -20.41 14.42
C ASP A 132 10.13 -21.88 14.62
N GLU A 133 10.07 -22.35 15.87
CA GLU A 133 9.59 -23.68 16.25
C GLU A 133 8.12 -23.91 15.84
N ALA A 134 7.34 -22.84 15.70
CA ALA A 134 5.95 -22.90 15.24
C ALA A 134 5.82 -23.22 13.75
N LEU A 135 6.92 -23.28 12.99
CA LEU A 135 6.88 -23.55 11.56
C LEU A 135 6.16 -24.87 11.21
N SER A 136 6.26 -25.90 12.05
CA SER A 136 5.61 -27.18 11.77
C SER A 136 4.09 -27.15 12.02
N THR A 137 3.61 -26.24 12.87
CA THR A 137 2.23 -26.23 13.39
C THR A 137 1.40 -25.05 12.87
N ALA A 138 2.03 -23.92 12.52
CA ALA A 138 1.36 -22.72 12.02
C ALA A 138 0.46 -23.01 10.81
N ASP A 139 -0.72 -22.41 10.79
CA ASP A 139 -1.64 -22.44 9.64
C ASP A 139 -1.15 -21.52 8.52
N LEU A 140 -0.59 -20.36 8.89
CA LEU A 140 -0.04 -19.36 8.00
C LEU A 140 1.40 -19.02 8.39
N VAL A 141 2.30 -18.99 7.42
CA VAL A 141 3.67 -18.47 7.58
C VAL A 141 3.83 -17.22 6.74
N LEU A 142 4.11 -16.11 7.40
CA LEU A 142 4.22 -14.79 6.80
C LEU A 142 5.68 -14.36 6.63
N PHE A 143 6.03 -13.97 5.40
CA PHE A 143 7.38 -13.59 5.01
C PHE A 143 7.45 -12.11 4.61
N HIS A 144 8.28 -11.31 5.28
CA HIS A 144 8.47 -9.91 4.92
C HIS A 144 9.55 -9.75 3.84
N LEU A 145 9.16 -9.69 2.56
CA LEU A 145 10.12 -9.71 1.45
C LEU A 145 11.11 -8.54 1.50
N HIS A 146 10.65 -7.38 1.95
CA HIS A 146 11.48 -6.18 2.06
C HIS A 146 12.74 -6.36 2.90
N ARG A 147 12.71 -7.29 3.86
CA ARG A 147 13.86 -7.61 4.72
C ARG A 147 14.61 -8.86 4.27
N MET A 148 14.04 -9.68 3.39
CA MET A 148 14.72 -10.87 2.90
C MET A 148 15.91 -10.48 2.02
N LYS A 149 17.06 -11.08 2.33
CA LYS A 149 18.34 -10.87 1.63
C LYS A 149 18.60 -11.94 0.57
N SER A 150 17.90 -13.07 0.62
CA SER A 150 17.93 -14.13 -0.40
C SER A 150 16.88 -15.19 -0.07
N SER A 151 16.50 -15.98 -1.08
CA SER A 151 15.64 -17.16 -0.93
C SER A 151 16.24 -18.23 0.00
N LYS A 152 17.56 -18.21 0.24
CA LYS A 152 18.23 -19.09 1.22
C LYS A 152 17.78 -18.85 2.67
N GLN A 153 17.13 -17.73 2.95
CA GLN A 153 16.55 -17.45 4.27
C GLN A 153 15.19 -18.11 4.48
N LEU A 154 14.60 -18.73 3.45
CA LEU A 154 13.39 -19.54 3.59
C LEU A 154 13.68 -20.78 4.44
N PRO A 155 12.67 -21.30 5.15
CA PRO A 155 12.79 -22.60 5.79
C PRO A 155 13.10 -23.69 4.75
N LEU A 156 13.95 -24.65 5.14
CA LEU A 156 14.35 -25.76 4.25
C LEU A 156 13.19 -26.67 3.86
N LYS A 157 12.16 -26.76 4.71
CA LYS A 157 10.98 -27.57 4.50
C LYS A 157 9.74 -26.83 4.97
N ARG A 158 8.64 -27.02 4.24
CA ARG A 158 7.30 -26.65 4.71
C ARG A 158 6.92 -27.56 5.88
N GLY A 159 6.09 -27.02 6.79
CA GLY A 159 5.54 -27.79 7.91
C GLY A 159 4.48 -28.78 7.43
N LYS A 160 3.21 -28.47 7.69
CA LYS A 160 2.07 -29.26 7.22
C LYS A 160 1.71 -28.95 5.76
N SER A 161 1.12 -29.90 5.05
CA SER A 161 0.70 -29.73 3.64
C SER A 161 -0.38 -28.67 3.45
N SER A 162 -1.22 -28.45 4.46
CA SER A 162 -2.25 -27.40 4.49
C SER A 162 -1.72 -26.03 4.90
N GLN A 163 -0.41 -25.88 5.16
CA GLN A 163 0.18 -24.63 5.58
C GLN A 163 0.25 -23.65 4.41
N ILE A 164 -0.26 -22.46 4.65
CA ILE A 164 -0.20 -21.36 3.69
C ILE A 164 1.10 -20.61 3.92
N TRP A 165 1.87 -20.39 2.86
CA TRP A 165 2.98 -19.44 2.88
C TRP A 165 2.55 -18.18 2.17
N ALA A 166 2.56 -17.06 2.90
CA ALA A 166 2.21 -15.77 2.37
C ALA A 166 3.38 -14.80 2.48
N PHE A 167 3.56 -13.94 1.50
CA PHE A 167 4.55 -12.87 1.59
C PHE A 167 3.88 -11.52 1.81
N LEU A 168 4.48 -10.68 2.65
CA LEU A 168 4.08 -9.30 2.89
C LEU A 168 5.03 -8.35 2.15
N THR A 169 4.46 -7.47 1.33
CA THR A 169 5.12 -6.27 0.82
C THR A 169 4.39 -5.01 1.30
N GLU A 170 5.15 -4.02 1.71
CA GLU A 170 4.64 -2.69 2.07
C GLU A 170 4.98 -1.64 0.99
N GLU A 171 5.64 -2.08 -0.09
CA GLU A 171 6.20 -1.24 -1.13
C GLU A 171 5.81 -1.75 -2.52
N SER A 172 5.98 -0.92 -3.55
CA SER A 172 5.76 -1.31 -4.94
C SER A 172 6.64 -2.50 -5.34
N SER A 173 6.24 -3.25 -6.38
CA SER A 173 6.99 -4.41 -6.87
C SER A 173 8.48 -4.10 -7.11
N TYR A 174 8.78 -2.91 -7.61
CA TYR A 174 10.14 -2.42 -7.87
C TYR A 174 10.96 -2.15 -6.60
N HIS A 175 10.31 -1.82 -5.49
CA HIS A 175 10.91 -1.50 -4.18
C HIS A 175 10.71 -2.62 -3.14
N THR A 176 10.25 -3.80 -3.58
CA THR A 176 9.96 -4.94 -2.72
C THR A 176 11.13 -5.37 -1.84
N PHE A 177 12.40 -5.16 -2.23
CA PHE A 177 13.59 -5.62 -1.49
C PHE A 177 14.55 -4.49 -1.12
N LEU A 178 14.96 -4.39 0.14
CA LEU A 178 16.02 -3.46 0.58
C LEU A 178 17.38 -3.77 -0.03
N ASN A 179 17.68 -5.05 -0.29
CA ASN A 179 18.97 -5.49 -0.83
C ASN A 179 18.90 -5.77 -2.33
N ARG A 180 18.07 -5.04 -3.08
CA ARG A 180 17.92 -5.25 -4.53
C ARG A 180 19.25 -5.12 -5.27
N ASP A 181 20.11 -4.20 -4.86
CA ASP A 181 21.44 -3.99 -5.48
C ASP A 181 22.37 -5.21 -5.34
N LYS A 182 22.00 -6.17 -4.48
CA LYS A 182 22.68 -7.47 -4.34
C LYS A 182 22.06 -8.57 -5.21
N GLY A 183 21.19 -8.21 -6.16
CA GLY A 183 20.63 -9.11 -7.17
C GLY A 183 19.38 -9.88 -6.72
N VAL A 184 18.79 -9.57 -5.56
CA VAL A 184 17.57 -10.25 -5.10
C VAL A 184 16.37 -9.70 -5.88
N THR A 185 15.60 -10.59 -6.49
CA THR A 185 14.40 -10.24 -7.25
C THR A 185 13.20 -11.08 -6.81
N ILE A 186 12.00 -10.64 -7.19
CA ILE A 186 10.77 -11.40 -6.89
C ILE A 186 10.77 -12.78 -7.57
N LYS A 187 11.48 -12.91 -8.70
CA LYS A 187 11.60 -14.15 -9.47
C LYS A 187 12.28 -15.26 -8.68
N ASP A 188 13.14 -14.91 -7.71
CA ASP A 188 13.83 -15.87 -6.85
C ASP A 188 12.87 -16.62 -5.92
N TYR A 189 11.61 -16.18 -5.85
CA TYR A 189 10.56 -16.73 -5.01
C TYR A 189 9.38 -17.31 -5.81
N ASN A 190 9.54 -17.50 -7.13
CA ASN A 190 8.50 -18.09 -7.96
C ASN A 190 8.12 -19.49 -7.45
N GLY A 191 6.81 -19.73 -7.28
CA GLY A 191 6.28 -21.00 -6.77
C GLY A 191 6.55 -21.26 -5.27
N VAL A 192 7.12 -20.28 -4.55
CA VAL A 192 7.40 -20.43 -3.11
C VAL A 192 6.16 -20.11 -2.28
N PHE A 193 5.41 -19.06 -2.64
CA PHE A 193 4.31 -18.57 -1.82
C PHE A 193 2.97 -18.96 -2.44
N ASN A 194 2.02 -19.31 -1.59
CA ASN A 194 0.65 -19.52 -2.01
C ASN A 194 -0.03 -18.16 -2.22
N TRP A 195 0.16 -17.27 -1.25
CA TRP A 195 -0.59 -16.03 -1.12
C TRP A 195 0.36 -14.83 -1.09
N SER A 196 -0.13 -13.67 -1.53
CA SER A 196 0.54 -12.39 -1.36
C SER A 196 -0.26 -11.50 -0.43
N MET A 197 0.43 -10.61 0.27
CA MET A 197 -0.16 -9.63 1.17
C MET A 197 0.44 -8.26 0.91
N SER A 198 -0.41 -7.26 0.65
CA SER A 198 0.02 -5.88 0.38
C SER A 198 -0.62 -4.90 1.35
N TYR A 199 0.08 -3.80 1.63
CA TYR A 199 -0.45 -2.69 2.40
C TYR A 199 -1.45 -1.85 1.59
N ARG A 200 -2.55 -1.42 2.21
CA ARG A 200 -3.51 -0.46 1.64
C ARG A 200 -3.49 0.82 2.48
N VAL A 201 -3.15 1.95 1.85
CA VAL A 201 -2.95 3.25 2.52
C VAL A 201 -4.19 3.76 3.26
N ASN A 202 -5.39 3.43 2.79
CA ASN A 202 -6.64 4.03 3.27
C ASN A 202 -7.08 3.51 4.64
N TYR A 203 -6.46 2.44 5.15
CA TYR A 203 -6.79 1.86 6.44
C TYR A 203 -5.49 1.47 7.14
N SER A 204 -5.34 1.81 8.42
CA SER A 204 -4.18 1.43 9.23
C SER A 204 -4.13 -0.08 9.57
N SER A 205 -4.64 -0.92 8.67
CA SER A 205 -4.84 -2.36 8.82
C SER A 205 -4.23 -3.07 7.62
N ILE A 206 -3.56 -4.19 7.88
CA ILE A 206 -3.03 -5.11 6.87
C ILE A 206 -4.22 -5.74 6.15
N CYS A 207 -4.65 -5.17 5.03
CA CYS A 207 -5.75 -5.72 4.25
C CYS A 207 -5.27 -5.94 2.82
N LEU A 208 -5.00 -7.20 2.50
CA LEU A 208 -5.31 -7.89 1.24
C LEU A 208 -4.45 -9.13 1.19
N ILE A 209 -4.99 -10.27 1.62
CA ILE A 209 -4.41 -11.57 1.29
C ILE A 209 -5.02 -12.00 -0.03
N VAL A 210 -4.20 -12.11 -1.07
CA VAL A 210 -4.64 -12.56 -2.39
C VAL A 210 -4.03 -13.94 -2.65
N PRO A 211 -4.83 -15.02 -2.81
CA PRO A 211 -4.35 -16.27 -3.34
C PRO A 211 -3.85 -16.05 -4.77
N GLU A 212 -2.64 -16.54 -5.07
CA GLU A 212 -1.89 -16.28 -6.30
C GLU A 212 -2.74 -16.10 -7.58
N VAL A 213 -2.55 -14.96 -8.24
CA VAL A 213 -2.46 -14.87 -9.70
C VAL A 213 -1.19 -14.09 -9.99
N CYS A 214 -0.08 -14.81 -10.18
CA CYS A 214 1.15 -14.24 -10.74
C CYS A 214 0.90 -13.89 -12.21
N GLN A 215 0.28 -12.73 -12.45
CA GLN A 215 0.41 -11.96 -13.69
C GLN A 215 0.21 -10.48 -13.32
N VAL A 216 1.32 -9.78 -13.16
CA VAL A 216 1.35 -8.33 -13.04
C VAL A 216 0.84 -7.76 -14.36
N PRO A 217 -0.22 -6.93 -14.31
CA PRO A 217 -0.01 -5.51 -14.57
C PRO A 217 -0.29 -4.72 -13.30
N GLN A 218 0.57 -3.75 -13.00
CA GLN A 218 0.34 -2.76 -11.94
C GLN A 218 -0.99 -2.04 -12.19
N LEU A 219 -2.06 -2.45 -11.50
CA LEU A 219 -3.27 -1.67 -11.36
C LEU A 219 -3.71 -1.77 -9.90
N TRP A 220 -3.57 -0.66 -9.20
CA TRP A 220 -3.96 -0.51 -7.80
C TRP A 220 -5.49 -0.59 -7.75
N MET A 221 -6.04 -1.65 -7.13
CA MET A 221 -7.49 -1.77 -6.98
C MET A 221 -8.01 -0.73 -5.96
N TYR A 222 -8.42 0.43 -6.45
CA TYR A 222 -9.27 1.36 -5.71
C TYR A 222 -10.72 0.88 -5.79
N SER A 223 -11.17 0.15 -4.77
CA SER A 223 -12.60 -0.03 -4.53
C SER A 223 -13.04 0.95 -3.44
N ASN A 224 -13.76 2.00 -3.86
CA ASN A 224 -14.55 2.86 -3.00
C ASN A 224 -15.76 2.06 -2.53
N ASN A 225 -15.62 1.35 -1.41
CA ASN A 225 -16.64 1.13 -0.38
C ASN A 225 -16.26 -0.07 0.50
N LYS A 226 -16.07 0.21 1.80
CA LYS A 226 -15.85 -0.69 2.96
C LYS A 226 -14.46 -1.35 3.09
N PRO A 227 -13.93 -1.46 4.34
CA PRO A 227 -12.70 -2.19 4.63
C PRO A 227 -12.98 -3.70 4.64
N TYR A 228 -12.33 -4.45 3.75
CA TYR A 228 -12.33 -5.92 3.75
C TYR A 228 -10.95 -6.39 4.18
N CYS A 229 -10.89 -7.05 5.32
CA CYS A 229 -9.69 -7.67 5.88
C CYS A 229 -10.02 -9.15 6.03
N ASP A 230 -9.91 -9.89 4.93
CA ASP A 230 -10.37 -11.28 4.86
C ASP A 230 -9.19 -12.23 5.10
N PHE A 231 -9.27 -12.98 6.20
CA PHE A 231 -8.47 -14.18 6.46
C PHE A 231 -9.45 -15.36 6.47
N ILE A 232 -9.21 -16.38 5.63
CA ILE A 232 -9.92 -17.67 5.67
C ILE A 232 -8.90 -18.77 6.00
#